data_AF-A0A852TXA1-F1
#
_entry.id   AF-A0A852TXA1-F1
#
_cell.length_a   1.000
_cell.length_b   1.000
_cell.length_c   1.000
_cell.angle_alpha   90.00
_cell.angle_beta   90.00
_cell.angle_gamma   90.00
#
_symmetry.space_group_name_H-M   'P 1'
#
loop_
_entity.id
_entity.type
_entity.pdbx_description
1 polymer ?
#
loop_
_entity_poly.entity_id
_entity_poly.type
_entity_poly.pdbx_seq_one_letter_code
_entity_poly.pdbx_strand_id
1 'polypeptide(L)' 'MIGKTWEKSSYSKGGADNCVECRSLSPATVDVRDTQNRSLGHLGFSATEWASLLRDVKADRL' A
#
# COMPACT_ATOMS: atom_id res chain seq x y z
N MET A 1 -10.94 -4.46 1.74
CA MET A 1 -10.46 -4.05 3.07
C MET A 1 -9.03 -4.56 3.17
N ILE A 2 -8.06 -3.71 3.50
CA ILE A 2 -6.67 -4.16 3.67
C ILE A 2 -6.60 -4.97 4.97
N GLY A 3 -6.15 -6.22 4.89
CA GLY A 3 -6.01 -7.11 6.03
C GLY A 3 -4.86 -6.73 6.96
N LYS A 4 -4.81 -7.41 8.12
CA LYS A 4 -3.72 -7.26 9.11
C LYS A 4 -2.39 -7.87 8.64
N THR A 5 -2.43 -8.69 7.60
CA THR A 5 -1.27 -9.29 6.94
C THR A 5 -0.85 -8.46 5.73
N TRP A 6 0.41 -8.58 5.32
CA TRP A 6 0.88 -7.99 4.06
C TRP A 6 0.15 -8.58 2.87
N GLU A 7 -0.51 -7.73 2.09
CA GLU A 7 -1.19 -8.08 0.86
C GLU A 7 -0.44 -7.47 -0.32
N LYS A 8 0.01 -8.34 -1.23
CA LYS A 8 0.68 -7.92 -2.47
C LYS A 8 -0.36 -7.43 -3.48
N SER A 9 -0.08 -6.31 -4.15
CA SER A 9 -0.96 -5.78 -5.19
C SER A 9 -1.17 -6.79 -6.33
N SER A 10 -2.40 -6.92 -6.81
CA SER A 10 -2.76 -7.76 -7.96
C SER A 10 -2.15 -7.29 -9.27
N TYR A 11 -1.73 -6.03 -9.36
CA TYR A 11 -0.99 -5.47 -10.49
C TYR A 11 0.47 -5.92 -10.53
N SER A 12 0.95 -6.57 -9.46
CA SER A 12 2.31 -7.12 -9.36
C SER A 12 2.46 -8.50 -10.03
N LYS A 13 1.51 -8.91 -10.87
CA LYS A 13 1.48 -10.23 -11.53
C LYS A 13 2.36 -10.31 -12.79
N GLY A 14 2.87 -9.18 -13.29
CA GLY A 14 3.51 -9.07 -14.61
C GLY A 14 5.05 -9.12 -14.67
N GLY A 15 5.77 -9.31 -13.55
CA GLY A 15 7.24 -9.35 -13.55
C GLY A 15 7.89 -8.55 -12.43
N ALA A 16 9.16 -8.19 -12.62
CA ALA A 16 10.08 -7.63 -11.62
C ALA A 16 9.78 -6.17 -11.19
N ASP A 17 8.90 -5.45 -11.87
CA ASP A 17 8.98 -3.97 -11.82
C ASP A 17 7.88 -3.26 -11.02
N ASN A 18 6.82 -3.96 -10.59
CA ASN A 18 5.67 -3.33 -9.91
C ASN A 18 5.33 -4.02 -8.59
N CYS A 19 6.26 -4.00 -7.64
CA CYS A 19 6.27 -4.87 -6.46
C CYS A 19 5.87 -4.13 -5.17
N VAL A 20 4.58 -3.86 -4.95
CA VAL A 20 4.09 -3.19 -3.72
C VAL A 20 3.24 -4.12 -2.86
N GLU A 21 3.50 -4.08 -1.54
CA GLU A 21 2.69 -4.72 -0.50
C GLU A 21 2.10 -3.65 0.43
N CYS A 22 0.88 -3.87 0.91
CA CYS A 22 0.24 -3.02 1.92
C CYS A 22 -0.36 -3.85 3.06
N ARG A 23 -0.46 -3.28 4.26
CA ARG A 23 -1.19 -3.88 5.40
C ARG A 23 -1.87 -2.80 6.23
N SER A 24 -2.88 -3.19 7.00
CA SER A 24 -3.48 -2.35 8.04
C SER A 24 -3.23 -2.94 9.41
N LEU A 25 -2.30 -2.36 10.17
CA LEU A 25 -2.01 -2.78 11.54
C LEU A 25 -3.12 -2.40 12.52
N SER A 26 -3.82 -1.31 12.23
CA SER A 26 -4.96 -0.80 13.00
C SER A 26 -5.92 -0.05 12.07
N PRO A 27 -7.17 0.22 12.49
CA PRO A 27 -8.08 1.09 11.73
C PRO A 27 -7.52 2.49 11.45
N ALA A 28 -6.47 2.89 12.16
CA ALA A 28 -5.88 4.23 12.08
C ALA A 28 -4.65 4.30 11.16
N THR A 29 -4.06 3.18 10.75
CA THR A 29 -2.76 3.18 10.06
C THR A 29 -2.70 2.19 8.92
N VAL A 30 -2.10 2.63 7.81
CA VAL A 30 -1.79 1.80 6.65
C VAL A 30 -0.29 1.84 6.39
N ASP A 31 0.32 0.67 6.32
CA ASP A 31 1.73 0.54 5.95
C ASP A 31 1.84 0.12 4.48
N VAL A 32 2.80 0.72 3.78
CA VAL A 32 3.16 0.40 2.40
C VAL A 32 4.64 0.11 2.31
N ARG A 33 5.03 -0.93 1.58
CA ARG A 33 6.43 -1.25 1.33
C ARG A 33 6.67 -1.85 -0.05
N ASP A 34 7.92 -1.84 -0.44
CA ASP A 34 8.43 -2.58 -1.58
C ASP A 34 8.57 -4.07 -1.22
N THR A 35 8.02 -4.94 -2.07
CA THR A 35 8.09 -6.40 -1.94
C THR A 35 9.51 -6.93 -2.07
N GLN A 36 10.35 -6.27 -2.88
CA GLN A 36 11.73 -6.69 -3.14
C GLN A 36 12.68 -6.21 -2.05
N ASN A 37 12.41 -5.03 -1.50
CA ASN A 37 13.27 -4.36 -0.53
C ASN A 37 12.69 -4.38 0.89
N ARG A 38 12.12 -5.51 1.32
CA ARG A 38 11.43 -5.64 2.63
C ARG A 38 12.32 -5.29 3.84
N SER A 39 13.63 -5.48 3.71
CA SER A 39 14.61 -5.17 4.76
C SER A 39 14.81 -3.66 4.96
N LEU A 40 14.43 -2.83 3.99
CA LEU A 40 14.54 -1.38 4.10
C LEU A 40 13.39 -0.74 4.89
N GLY A 41 12.41 -1.54 5.35
CA GLY A 41 11.31 -1.08 6.19
C GLY A 41 10.01 -0.82 5.41
N HIS A 42 9.21 0.12 5.91
CA HIS A 42 7.93 0.51 5.33
C HIS A 42 7.61 1.97 5.61
N LEU A 43 6.75 2.56 4.78
CA LEU A 43 6.15 3.87 5.02
C LEU A 43 4.81 3.66 5.72
N GLY A 44 4.53 4.46 6.75
CA GLY A 44 3.27 4.44 7.48
C GLY A 44 2.47 5.71 7.22
N PHE A 45 1.17 5.56 6.95
CA PHE A 45 0.24 6.65 6.69
C PHE A 45 -0.95 6.55 7.63
N SER A 46 -1.56 7.69 7.96
CA SER A 46 -2.88 7.65 8.62
C SER A 46 -3.92 7.06 7.67
N ALA A 47 -4.93 6.40 8.21
CA ALA A 47 -6.03 5.85 7.42
C ALA A 47 -6.77 6.94 6.63
N THR A 48 -6.87 8.15 7.17
CA THR A 48 -7.49 9.31 6.52
C THR A 48 -6.70 9.79 5.31
N GLU A 49 -5.38 9.94 5.44
CA GLU A 49 -4.53 10.35 4.31
C GLU A 49 -4.51 9.29 3.22
N TRP A 50 -4.40 8.02 3.61
CA TRP A 50 -4.48 6.90 2.67
C TRP A 50 -5.80 6.88 1.89
N ALA A 51 -6.93 7.09 2.57
CA ALA A 51 -8.24 7.18 1.94
C ALA A 51 -8.38 8.40 1.01
N SER A 52 -7.74 9.53 1.36
CA SER A 52 -7.70 10.72 0.49
C SER A 52 -6.88 10.46 -0.78
N LEU A 53 -5.66 9.93 -0.63
CA LEU A 53 -4.81 9.54 -1.76
C LEU A 53 -5.55 8.61 -2.73
N LEU A 54 -6.18 7.55 -2.21
CA LEU A 54 -6.93 6.60 -3.05
C LEU A 54 -8.12 7.25 -3.77
N ARG A 55 -8.77 8.25 -3.17
CA ARG A 55 -9.85 9.00 -3.83
C ARG A 55 -9.32 9.87 -4.96
N ASP A 56 -8.16 10.50 -4.78
CA ASP A 56 -7.56 11.36 -5.79
C ASP A 56 -6.96 10.55 -6.95
N VAL A 57 -6.27 9.43 -6.67
CA VAL A 57 -5.81 8.48 -7.71
C VAL A 57 -6.98 8.00 -8.57
N LYS A 58 -8.07 7.54 -7.93
CA LYS A 58 -9.23 7.00 -8.66
C LYS A 58 -9.97 8.03 -9.51
N ALA A 59 -9.83 9.30 -9.15
CA ALA A 59 -10.46 10.41 -9.87
C ALA A 59 -9.50 11.10 -10.83
N ASP A 60 -8.29 10.55 -11.03
CA ASP A 60 -7.26 11.08 -11.93
C ASP A 60 -6.90 12.55 -11.62
N ARG A 61 -6.70 12.85 -10.34
CA ARG A 61 -6.37 14.21 -9.84
C ARG A 61 -4.95 14.35 -9.28
N LEU A 62 -4.05 13.43 -9.62
CA LEU A 62 -2.66 13.40 -9.15
C LEU A 62 -1.68 13.63 -10.30
#